data_AF-A0A7C3HM99-F1
#
_entry.id   AF-A0A7C3HM99-F1
#
_cell.length_a   1.000
_cell.length_b   1.000
_cell.length_c   1.000
_cell.angle_alpha   90.00
_cell.angle_beta   90.00
_cell.angle_gamma   90.00
#
_symmetry.space_group_name_H-M   'P 1'
#
loop_
_entity.id
_entity.type
_entity.pdbx_description
1 polymer ?
#
loop_
_entity_poly.entity_id
_entity_poly.type
_entity_poly.pdbx_seq_one_letter_code
_entity_poly.pdbx_strand_id
1 'polypeptide(L)'
;MGDTPRRVLIVALIAAAVFAGAVAAGLRLTPEPRTQVDYLVIGSVATFLTLGAVFGLVLFLWVKPREFLVKRRMKPPETGG
;
A
#
# COMPACT_ATOMS: atom_id res chain seq x y z
N MET A 1 8.70 -12.96 -15.91
CA MET A 1 8.23 -13.36 -14.57
C MET A 1 9.02 -12.62 -13.47
N GLY A 2 9.32 -11.31 -13.64
CA GLY A 2 10.36 -10.61 -12.84
C GLY A 2 9.94 -9.36 -12.07
N ASP A 3 8.75 -8.81 -12.28
CA ASP A 3 8.38 -7.48 -11.72
C ASP A 3 7.57 -7.54 -10.42
N THR A 4 7.02 -8.70 -10.09
CA THR A 4 6.25 -8.93 -8.86
C THR A 4 7.03 -8.60 -7.58
N PRO A 5 8.28 -9.07 -7.39
CA PRO A 5 9.02 -8.77 -6.17
C PRO A 5 9.31 -7.27 -6.04
N ARG A 6 9.68 -6.60 -7.14
CA ARG A 6 9.94 -5.15 -7.14
C ARG A 6 8.68 -4.34 -6.79
N ARG A 7 7.52 -4.72 -7.33
CA ARG A 7 6.24 -4.07 -7.01
C ARG A 7 5.87 -4.27 -5.55
N VAL A 8 5.97 -5.49 -5.02
CA VAL A 8 5.70 -5.78 -3.60
C VAL A 8 6.61 -4.95 -2.70
N LEU A 9 7.89 -4.85 -3.04
CA LEU A 9 8.88 -4.08 -2.27
C LEU A 9 8.57 -2.58 -2.28
N ILE A 10 8.15 -2.02 -3.42
CA ILE A 10 7.71 -0.62 -3.52
C ILE A 10 6.46 -0.38 -2.66
N VAL A 11 5.47 -1.28 -2.70
CA VAL A 11 4.26 -1.17 -1.86
C VAL A 11 4.62 -1.23 -0.37
N ALA A 12 5.49 -2.16 0.02
CA ALA A 12 5.94 -2.31 1.40
C ALA A 12 6.68 -1.04 1.88
N LEU A 13 7.53 -0.45 1.04
CA LEU A 13 8.24 0.80 1.35
C LEU A 13 7.27 1.97 1.51
N ILE A 14 6.28 2.11 0.63
CA ILE A 14 5.27 3.18 0.74
C ILE A 14 4.46 3.00 2.02
N ALA A 15 4.01 1.77 2.32
CA ALA A 15 3.28 1.49 3.56
C ALA A 15 4.12 1.79 4.81
N ALA A 16 5.40 1.39 4.82
CA ALA A 16 6.33 1.67 5.90
C ALA A 16 6.57 3.17 6.08
N ALA A 17 6.71 3.93 4.99
CA ALA A 17 6.88 5.38 5.03
C ALA A 17 5.63 6.09 5.58
N VAL A 18 4.43 5.67 5.17
CA VAL A 18 3.16 6.20 5.70
C VAL A 18 3.01 5.89 7.18
N PHE A 19 3.32 4.65 7.60
CA PHE A 19 3.29 4.25 9.00
C PHE A 19 4.28 5.07 9.85
N ALA A 20 5.54 5.17 9.41
CA ALA A 20 6.57 5.93 10.11
C ALA A 20 6.22 7.42 10.20
N GLY A 21 5.67 8.01 9.13
CA GLY A 21 5.20 9.39 9.12
C GLY A 21 4.05 9.63 10.10
N ALA A 22 3.07 8.72 10.16
CA ALA A 22 1.96 8.79 11.09
C ALA A 22 2.41 8.67 12.56
N VAL A 23 3.33 7.73 12.86
CA VAL A 23 3.91 7.58 14.19
C VAL A 23 4.71 8.83 14.59
N ALA A 24 5.56 9.33 13.70
CA ALA A 24 6.34 10.54 13.96
C ALA A 24 5.45 11.77 14.19
N ALA A 25 4.37 11.92 13.41
CA ALA A 25 3.39 12.97 13.61
C ALA A 25 2.66 12.82 14.96
N GLY A 26 2.22 11.61 15.32
CA GLY A 26 1.57 11.34 16.60
C GLY A 26 2.46 11.62 17.80
N LEU A 27 3.75 11.27 17.71
CA LEU A 27 4.76 11.57 18.75
C LEU A 27 5.10 13.05 18.85
N ARG A 28 5.02 13.80 17.73
CA ARG A 28 5.29 15.24 17.69
C ARG A 28 4.10 16.07 18.16
N LEU A 29 2.88 15.57 17.97
CA LEU A 29 1.64 16.24 18.39
C LEU A 29 1.32 16.04 19.88
N THR A 30 1.92 15.06 20.55
CA THR A 30 1.65 14.74 21.96
C THR A 30 2.67 15.40 22.90
N PRO A 31 2.28 16.45 23.66
CA PRO A 31 3.09 17.02 24.72
C PRO A 31 3.01 16.16 26.00
N GLU A 32 4.00 16.25 26.88
CA GLU A 32 4.07 15.49 28.14
C GLU A 32 2.96 15.86 29.13
N PRO A 33 2.43 14.91 29.95
CA PRO A 33 2.99 13.62 30.36
C PRO A 33 2.47 12.44 29.53
N ARG A 34 3.40 11.67 28.94
CA ARG A 34 3.05 10.51 28.10
C ARG A 34 2.60 9.34 28.94
N THR A 35 1.31 9.03 28.89
CA THR A 35 0.74 7.84 29.54
C THR A 35 0.84 6.62 28.60
N GLN A 36 0.81 5.40 29.13
CA GLN A 36 0.79 4.17 28.31
C GLN A 36 -0.34 4.17 27.27
N VAL A 37 -1.45 4.83 27.59
CA VAL A 37 -2.62 4.95 26.71
C VAL A 37 -2.30 5.78 25.47
N ASP A 38 -1.51 6.85 25.59
CA ASP A 38 -1.16 7.72 24.45
C ASP A 38 -0.38 6.95 23.38
N TYR A 39 0.55 6.07 23.78
CA TYR A 39 1.28 5.22 22.85
C TYR A 39 0.37 4.21 22.13
N LEU A 40 -0.61 3.64 22.84
CA LEU A 40 -1.56 2.70 22.26
C LEU A 40 -2.48 3.41 21.25
N VAL A 41 -2.91 4.63 21.57
CA VAL A 41 -3.72 5.47 20.67
C VAL A 41 -2.91 5.87 19.43
N ILE A 42 -1.68 6.36 19.60
CA ILE A 42 -0.79 6.71 18.48
C ILE A 42 -0.55 5.51 17.57
N GLY A 43 -0.25 4.34 18.14
CA GLY A 43 -0.05 3.11 17.38
C GLY A 43 -1.32 2.66 16.65
N SER A 44 -2.49 2.78 17.29
CA SER A 44 -3.77 2.43 16.67
C SER A 44 -4.11 3.35 15.50
N VAL A 45 -3.94 4.67 15.66
CA VAL A 45 -4.17 5.67 14.60
C VAL A 45 -3.19 5.44 13.44
N ALA A 46 -1.92 5.19 13.73
CA ALA A 46 -0.92 4.88 12.69
C ALA A 46 -1.27 3.60 11.91
N THR A 47 -1.77 2.57 12.61
CA THR A 47 -2.21 1.31 11.98
C THR A 47 -3.44 1.55 11.09
N PHE A 48 -4.44 2.30 11.57
CA PHE A 48 -5.62 2.67 10.77
C PHE A 48 -5.25 3.45 9.50
N LEU A 49 -4.34 4.42 9.61
CA LEU A 49 -3.85 5.19 8.46
C LEU A 49 -3.12 4.28 7.45
N THR A 50 -2.31 3.36 7.95
CA THR A 50 -1.56 2.41 7.10
C THR A 50 -2.51 1.44 6.40
N LEU A 51 -3.51 0.91 7.11
CA LEU A 51 -4.55 0.08 6.51
C LEU A 51 -5.35 0.85 5.45
N GLY A 52 -5.71 2.11 5.71
CA GLY A 52 -6.37 2.97 4.73
C GLY A 52 -5.53 3.19 3.48
N ALA A 53 -4.23 3.43 3.63
CA ALA A 53 -3.30 3.59 2.52
C ALA A 53 -3.14 2.29 1.70
N VAL A 54 -2.97 1.15 2.36
CA VAL A 54 -2.89 -0.17 1.71
C VAL A 54 -4.20 -0.49 0.99
N PHE A 55 -5.34 -0.23 1.63
CA PHE A 55 -6.66 -0.46 1.05
C PHE A 55 -6.91 0.42 -0.17
N GLY A 56 -6.61 1.72 -0.07
CA GLY A 56 -6.70 2.65 -1.20
C GLY A 56 -5.79 2.25 -2.37
N LEU A 57 -4.58 1.76 -2.07
CA LEU A 57 -3.67 1.25 -3.09
C LEU A 57 -4.19 -0.02 -3.76
N VAL A 58 -4.75 -0.95 -2.98
CA VAL A 58 -5.40 -2.16 -3.52
C VAL A 58 -6.58 -1.77 -4.40
N LEU A 59 -7.44 -0.86 -3.96
CA LEU A 59 -8.55 -0.35 -4.77
C LEU A 59 -8.08 0.31 -6.05
N PHE A 60 -7.04 1.14 -6.00
CA PHE A 60 -6.47 1.75 -7.21
C PHE A 60 -5.96 0.70 -8.20
N LEU A 61 -5.27 -0.34 -7.69
CA LEU A 61 -4.84 -1.50 -8.47
C LEU A 61 -6.01 -2.33 -9.01
N TRP A 62 -7.15 -2.38 -8.30
CA TRP A 62 -8.35 -3.14 -8.66
C TRP A 62 -9.32 -2.39 -9.57
N VAL A 63 -9.32 -1.06 -9.55
CA VAL A 63 -10.07 -0.20 -10.48
C VAL A 63 -9.34 -0.10 -11.83
N LYS A 64 -8.01 -0.12 -11.85
CA LYS A 64 -7.18 -0.03 -13.07
C LYS A 64 -6.80 -1.34 -13.82
N PRO A 65 -7.16 -2.59 -13.45
CA PRO A 65 -6.53 -3.79 -13.98
C PRO A 65 -7.19 -4.37 -15.23
N ARG A 66 -8.30 -3.82 -15.75
CA ARG A 66 -9.02 -4.49 -16.86
C ARG A 66 -8.47 -4.20 -18.26
N GLU A 67 -7.78 -3.08 -18.48
CA GLU A 67 -7.34 -2.73 -19.84
C GLU A 67 -5.93 -3.26 -20.18
N PHE A 68 -5.06 -3.47 -19.20
CA PHE A 68 -3.67 -3.89 -19.44
C PHE A 68 -3.43 -5.41 -19.34
N LEU A 69 -4.30 -6.16 -18.66
CA LEU A 69 -4.13 -7.62 -18.48
C LEU A 69 -4.80 -8.46 -19.59
N VAL A 70 -5.81 -7.92 -20.28
CA VAL A 70 -6.51 -8.63 -21.37
C VAL A 70 -5.71 -8.60 -22.69
N LYS A 71 -4.84 -7.61 -22.90
CA LYS A 71 -4.14 -7.42 -24.18
C LYS A 71 -2.99 -8.40 -24.45
N ARG A 72 -2.68 -9.33 -23.54
CA ARG A 72 -1.58 -10.31 -23.71
C ARG A 72 -2.03 -11.69 -24.21
N ARG A 73 -3.30 -11.87 -24.56
CA ARG A 73 -3.86 -13.13 -25.11
C ARG A 73 -4.57 -12.94 -26.45
N MET A 74 -4.12 -12.00 -27.27
CA MET A 74 -4.52 -11.93 -28.68
C MET A 74 -3.33 -11.61 -29.57
N LYS A 75 -2.75 -12.65 -30.17
CA LYS A 75 -2.37 -12.59 -31.58
C LYS A 75 -2.92 -13.87 -32.28
N PRO A 76 -3.50 -13.74 -33.49
CA PRO A 76 -4.54 -14.61 -34.07
C PRO A 76 -4.00 -15.91 -34.73
N PRO A 77 -4.87 -16.75 -35.33
CA PRO A 77 -4.52 -18.08 -35.83
C PRO A 77 -3.66 -17.96 -37.10
N GLU A 78 -2.60 -18.75 -37.18
CA GLU A 78 -1.90 -18.97 -38.44
C GLU A 78 -2.44 -20.27 -39.04
N THR A 79 -3.33 -20.08 -40.01
CA THR A 79 -3.62 -21.06 -41.06
C THR A 79 -2.37 -21.20 -41.93
N GLY A 80 -1.83 -22.42 -42.07
CA GLY A 80 -0.79 -22.72 -43.07
C GLY A 80 0.07 -23.94 -42.74
N GLY A 81 -0.31 -25.10 -43.26
CA GLY A 81 0.41 -26.38 -43.20
C GLY A 81 -0.48 -27.53 -43.61
#